data_AF-A0A1V4MI35-F1
#
_entry.id   AF-A0A1V4MI35-F1
#
_cell.length_a   1.000
_cell.length_b   1.000
_cell.length_c   1.000
_cell.angle_alpha   90.00
_cell.angle_beta   90.00
_cell.angle_gamma   90.00
#
_symmetry.space_group_name_H-M   'P 1'
#
loop_
_entity.id
_entity.type
_entity.pdbx_description
1 polymer ?
#
loop_
_entity_poly.entity_id
_entity_poly.type
_entity_poly.pdbx_seq_one_letter_code
_entity_poly.pdbx_strand_id
1 'polypeptide(L)'
;MSFTGTIAGEVLTIEGMGDDSGDGDIKISAAGLGTTTTLTFNNLGLSTVDVDASAAEGTYTFSTSGDNIVLTHSDGTNQSVAAAAGETLDFDNLGISFDLGSEWDTDDLDDLTITVSGTSGSSMAFQIGSLNEEDNRLSVSLSDAQASVFSLTADMLDTQENAQDALDTIDDAISDLTEQRGNIGAYMNRLENASANLETIIENVQSAESVIRDVDMAAEMTEFTKNQILMQAGTSMLAQANLAPQSVLSLLG
;
A
#
# COMPACT_ATOMS: atom_id res chain seq x y z
N MET A 1 -4.10 20.72 42.12
CA MET A 1 -5.55 20.47 42.38
C MET A 1 -5.80 18.97 42.28
N SER A 2 -6.44 18.30 43.24
CA SER A 2 -6.74 16.87 43.13
C SER A 2 -8.18 16.66 42.67
N PHE A 3 -8.38 15.94 41.56
CA PHE A 3 -9.70 15.45 41.16
C PHE A 3 -9.81 13.97 41.51
N THR A 4 -10.80 13.63 42.34
CA THR A 4 -11.15 12.24 42.66
C THR A 4 -12.46 11.89 41.97
N GLY A 5 -12.44 10.86 41.13
CA GLY A 5 -13.62 10.30 40.46
C GLY A 5 -13.65 8.79 40.60
N THR A 6 -14.85 8.20 40.63
CA THR A 6 -15.03 6.74 40.75
C THR A 6 -15.57 6.19 39.44
N ILE A 7 -14.87 5.25 38.83
CA ILE A 7 -15.38 4.44 37.70
C ILE A 7 -15.23 2.97 38.09
N ALA A 8 -16.32 2.20 37.97
CA ALA A 8 -16.35 0.76 38.20
C ALA A 8 -15.81 0.25 39.57
N GLY A 9 -15.84 1.08 40.61
CA GLY A 9 -15.60 0.65 42.00
C GLY A 9 -14.14 0.65 42.47
N GLU A 10 -13.18 1.08 41.64
CA GLU A 10 -11.82 1.35 42.10
C GLU A 10 -11.55 2.86 42.20
N VAL A 11 -10.81 3.26 43.24
CA VAL A 11 -10.52 4.68 43.53
C VAL A 11 -9.38 5.15 42.65
N LEU A 12 -9.67 6.07 41.74
CA LEU A 12 -8.65 6.76 40.94
C LEU A 12 -8.16 8.00 41.71
N THR A 13 -6.86 8.03 42.02
CA THR A 13 -6.20 9.18 42.64
C THR A 13 -5.22 9.77 41.64
N ILE A 14 -5.39 11.05 41.27
CA ILE A 14 -4.48 11.80 40.40
C ILE A 14 -3.72 12.79 41.30
N GLU A 15 -2.41 12.59 41.44
CA GLU A 15 -1.49 13.53 42.11
C GLU A 15 -0.56 14.15 41.06
N GLY A 16 -0.31 15.46 41.15
CA GLY A 16 0.70 16.12 40.29
C GLY A 16 0.24 17.35 39.50
N MET A 17 -0.52 18.28 40.10
CA MET A 17 -0.55 19.66 39.58
C MET A 17 0.10 20.56 40.62
N GLY A 18 1.43 20.63 40.54
CA GLY A 18 2.28 21.58 41.25
C GLY A 18 3.19 22.25 40.22
N ASP A 19 3.28 23.57 40.33
CA ASP A 19 4.07 24.51 39.53
C ASP A 19 5.58 24.23 39.69
N ASP A 20 6.14 23.32 38.90
CA ASP A 20 7.58 23.26 38.62
C ASP A 20 7.84 22.42 37.37
N SER A 21 8.80 22.87 36.57
CA SER A 21 9.21 22.35 35.27
C SER A 21 9.85 20.96 35.37
N GLY A 22 9.03 19.91 35.45
CA GLY A 22 9.52 18.53 35.42
C GLY A 22 8.40 17.50 35.47
N ASP A 23 8.20 16.82 34.35
CA ASP A 23 7.51 15.55 34.12
C ASP A 23 6.53 15.06 35.20
N GLY A 24 5.25 15.38 35.00
CA GLY A 24 4.15 14.72 35.70
C GLY A 24 3.69 13.46 34.96
N ASP A 25 4.29 12.31 35.27
CA ASP A 25 3.84 10.98 34.84
C ASP A 25 2.38 10.71 35.28
N ILE A 26 1.43 10.62 34.32
CA ILE A 26 0.07 10.09 34.61
C ILE A 26 0.05 8.59 34.30
N LYS A 27 0.15 7.76 35.35
CA LYS A 27 0.02 6.29 35.23
C LYS A 27 -1.41 5.86 35.51
N ILE A 28 -2.10 5.32 34.50
CA ILE A 28 -3.39 4.65 34.65
C ILE A 28 -3.17 3.15 34.43
N SER A 29 -3.26 2.35 35.50
CA SER A 29 -3.31 0.90 35.37
C SER A 29 -4.66 0.39 35.89
N ALA A 30 -5.51 -0.09 34.98
CA ALA A 30 -6.69 -0.88 35.33
C ALA A 30 -6.57 -2.25 34.69
N ALA A 31 -6.73 -3.31 35.48
CA ALA A 31 -6.72 -4.69 35.00
C ALA A 31 -8.03 -4.97 34.23
N GLY A 32 -7.99 -4.78 32.90
CA GLY A 32 -9.17 -5.02 32.05
C GLY A 32 -9.10 -4.51 30.62
N LEU A 33 -8.05 -3.78 30.23
CA LEU A 33 -7.84 -3.38 28.85
C LEU A 33 -6.97 -4.43 28.15
N GLY A 34 -7.61 -5.28 27.33
CA GLY A 34 -6.92 -6.16 26.40
C GLY A 34 -6.24 -5.31 25.33
N THR A 35 -4.93 -5.52 25.19
CA THR A 35 -3.90 -4.74 24.48
C THR A 35 -3.33 -3.57 25.30
N THR A 36 -2.07 -3.74 25.70
CA THR A 36 -1.20 -2.68 26.21
C THR A 36 -1.23 -1.52 25.23
N THR A 37 -1.96 -0.45 25.53
CA THR A 37 -1.81 0.82 24.85
C THR A 37 -0.74 1.58 25.61
N THR A 38 0.51 1.41 25.19
CA THR A 38 1.61 2.27 25.64
C THR A 38 1.38 3.64 25.01
N LEU A 39 1.08 4.64 25.82
CA LEU A 39 1.18 6.04 25.40
C LEU A 39 2.65 6.43 25.50
N THR A 40 3.35 6.43 24.36
CA THR A 40 4.71 6.94 24.26
C THR A 40 4.63 8.41 23.86
N PHE A 41 4.95 9.33 24.76
CA PHE A 41 5.30 10.70 24.38
C PHE A 41 6.77 10.70 23.97
N ASN A 42 7.06 10.39 22.72
CA ASN A 42 8.25 10.93 22.09
C ASN A 42 7.75 12.12 21.31
N ASN A 43 7.83 13.31 21.90
CA ASN A 43 8.22 14.55 21.24
C ASN A 43 7.83 15.76 22.10
N LEU A 44 8.80 16.37 22.77
CA LEU A 44 8.67 17.70 23.36
C LEU A 44 8.53 18.72 22.20
N GLY A 45 7.44 19.50 22.14
CA GLY A 45 7.38 20.73 21.30
C GLY A 45 6.67 20.72 19.94
N LEU A 46 6.67 19.61 19.19
CA LEU A 46 6.06 19.57 17.85
C LEU A 46 4.58 19.18 17.91
N SER A 47 3.69 20.09 17.52
CA SER A 47 2.23 19.86 17.54
C SER A 47 1.71 19.16 16.29
N THR A 48 2.39 19.35 15.16
CA THR A 48 2.11 18.71 13.87
C THR A 48 3.46 18.55 13.17
N VAL A 49 3.68 17.42 12.51
CA VAL A 49 4.83 17.22 11.63
C VAL A 49 4.24 16.70 10.32
N ASP A 50 4.32 17.49 9.27
CA ASP A 50 3.93 17.11 7.93
C ASP A 50 5.18 16.85 7.09
N VAL A 51 5.11 15.79 6.29
CA VAL A 51 6.21 15.33 5.45
C VAL A 51 5.66 15.17 4.05
N ASP A 52 6.07 16.08 3.18
CA ASP A 52 5.73 16.08 1.76
C ASP A 52 6.50 14.98 1.02
N ALA A 53 5.99 14.57 -0.14
CA ALA A 53 6.63 13.62 -1.05
C ALA A 53 8.03 14.07 -1.55
N SER A 54 8.35 15.34 -1.35
CA SER A 54 9.65 15.96 -1.65
C SER A 54 10.72 15.66 -0.60
N ALA A 55 10.36 15.15 0.58
CA ALA A 55 11.32 14.79 1.62
C ALA A 55 12.09 13.51 1.26
N ALA A 56 13.42 13.59 1.32
CA ALA A 56 14.32 12.46 1.09
C ALA A 56 14.26 11.45 2.26
N GLU A 57 14.48 10.17 1.95
CA GLU A 57 14.56 9.13 2.97
C GLU A 57 15.77 9.34 3.88
N GLY A 58 15.56 9.32 5.20
CA GLY A 58 16.65 9.36 6.15
C GLY A 58 16.32 10.11 7.43
N THR A 59 17.36 10.44 8.19
CA THR A 59 17.21 11.08 9.50
C THR A 59 17.45 12.58 9.35
N TYR A 60 16.45 13.34 9.75
CA TYR A 60 16.52 14.78 9.88
C TYR A 60 16.76 15.12 11.34
N THR A 61 17.79 15.93 11.60
CA THR A 61 18.23 16.36 12.92
C THR A 61 17.95 17.84 13.06
N PHE A 62 17.26 18.21 14.13
CA PHE A 62 17.06 19.60 14.52
C PHE A 62 18.30 20.11 15.25
N SER A 63 18.70 21.32 14.93
CA SER A 63 19.71 22.07 15.66
C SER A 63 19.32 23.55 15.71
N THR A 64 19.75 24.27 16.73
CA THR A 64 19.56 25.73 16.80
C THR A 64 20.82 26.47 16.37
N SER A 65 20.63 27.57 15.64
CA SER A 65 21.71 28.48 15.25
C SER A 65 21.25 29.92 15.44
N GLY A 66 21.45 30.43 16.66
CA GLY A 66 20.84 31.69 17.09
C GLY A 66 19.32 31.55 17.20
N ASP A 67 18.57 32.53 16.68
CA ASP A 67 17.10 32.53 16.72
C ASP A 67 16.43 31.64 15.65
N ASN A 68 17.23 30.88 14.89
CA ASN A 68 16.75 30.02 13.81
C ASN A 68 16.83 28.54 14.18
N ILE A 69 15.84 27.78 13.70
CA ILE A 69 15.88 26.32 13.70
C ILE A 69 16.49 25.85 12.38
N VAL A 70 17.49 24.98 12.48
CA VAL A 70 18.16 24.34 11.36
C VAL A 70 17.76 22.87 11.35
N LEU A 71 17.17 22.42 10.24
CA LEU A 71 16.93 21.03 10.00
C LEU A 71 18.03 20.50 9.07
N THR A 72 18.73 19.46 9.50
CA THR A 72 19.83 18.85 8.75
C THR A 72 19.50 17.41 8.42
N HIS A 73 19.51 17.07 7.15
CA HIS A 73 19.33 15.69 6.68
C HIS A 73 20.63 14.87 6.83
N SER A 74 20.51 13.55 6.80
CA SER A 74 21.62 12.61 6.97
C SER A 74 22.69 12.69 5.87
N ASP A 75 22.38 13.27 4.71
CA ASP A 75 23.33 13.54 3.63
C ASP A 75 24.13 14.85 3.83
N GLY A 76 23.84 15.60 4.89
CA GLY A 76 24.49 16.89 5.20
C GLY A 76 23.79 18.11 4.59
N THR A 77 22.73 17.94 3.80
CA THR A 77 21.89 19.08 3.36
C THR A 77 21.18 19.68 4.56
N ASN A 78 21.09 21.00 4.61
CA ASN A 78 20.43 21.71 5.70
C ASN A 78 19.59 22.87 5.19
N GLN A 79 18.57 23.22 5.96
CA GLN A 79 17.77 24.41 5.75
C GLN A 79 17.55 25.08 7.11
N SER A 80 17.68 26.40 7.14
CA SER A 80 17.47 27.21 8.33
C SER A 80 16.22 28.07 8.15
N VAL A 81 15.33 28.03 9.13
CA VAL A 81 14.08 28.81 9.16
C VAL A 81 14.08 29.63 10.44
N ALA A 82 13.73 30.91 10.32
CA ALA A 82 13.57 31.78 11.49
C ALA A 82 12.38 31.28 12.32
N ALA A 83 12.62 31.03 13.60
CA ALA A 83 11.64 30.40 14.45
C ALA A 83 10.82 31.45 15.21
N ALA A 84 9.50 31.31 15.17
CA ALA A 84 8.58 32.09 15.97
C ALA A 84 7.57 31.14 16.62
N ALA A 85 7.40 31.27 17.94
CA ALA A 85 6.47 30.43 18.70
C ALA A 85 5.03 30.59 18.17
N GLY A 86 4.36 29.48 17.88
CA GLY A 86 2.99 29.46 17.37
C GLY A 86 2.83 29.63 15.85
N GLU A 87 3.92 29.65 15.09
CA GLU A 87 3.91 29.63 13.62
C GLU A 87 4.31 28.25 13.08
N THR A 88 3.85 27.94 11.86
CA THR A 88 4.32 26.79 11.08
C THR A 88 5.71 27.09 10.56
N LEU A 89 6.70 26.27 10.92
CA LEU A 89 8.02 26.32 10.32
C LEU A 89 8.04 25.39 9.11
N ASP A 90 8.32 25.97 7.95
CA ASP A 90 8.31 25.26 6.68
C ASP A 90 9.74 25.09 6.14
N PHE A 91 10.20 23.85 6.09
CA PHE A 91 11.45 23.45 5.46
C PHE A 91 11.15 22.95 4.04
N ASP A 92 10.62 23.84 3.19
CA ASP A 92 10.25 23.59 1.79
C ASP A 92 11.31 22.79 1.00
N ASN A 93 12.60 23.09 1.19
CA ASN A 93 13.68 22.44 0.46
C ASN A 93 13.94 21.00 0.93
N LEU A 94 13.53 20.69 2.17
CA LEU A 94 13.64 19.38 2.77
C LEU A 94 12.29 18.63 2.81
N GLY A 95 11.19 19.26 2.37
CA GLY A 95 9.85 18.69 2.32
C GLY A 95 9.23 18.42 3.70
N ILE A 96 9.68 19.10 4.75
CA ILE A 96 9.20 18.89 6.12
C ILE A 96 8.66 20.20 6.66
N SER A 97 7.45 20.19 7.20
CA SER A 97 6.90 21.33 7.94
C SER A 97 6.39 20.88 9.29
N PHE A 98 6.42 21.78 10.28
CA PHE A 98 5.88 21.49 11.60
C PHE A 98 5.43 22.75 12.32
N ASP A 99 4.51 22.56 13.27
CA ASP A 99 4.08 23.64 14.17
C ASP A 99 4.81 23.53 15.50
N LEU A 100 5.51 24.59 15.90
CA LEU A 100 6.06 24.73 17.24
C LEU A 100 5.00 25.31 18.17
N GLY A 101 4.61 24.54 19.19
CA GLY A 101 3.62 24.99 20.17
C GLY A 101 4.08 26.24 20.93
N SER A 102 3.14 27.13 21.26
CA SER A 102 3.41 28.43 21.93
C SER A 102 4.03 28.34 23.34
N GLU A 103 4.16 27.13 23.88
CA GLU A 103 4.66 26.83 25.22
C GLU A 103 6.12 26.34 25.21
N TRP A 104 6.74 26.24 24.02
CA TRP A 104 8.06 25.66 23.79
C TRP A 104 9.00 26.70 23.20
N ASP A 105 10.27 26.66 23.61
CA ASP A 105 11.32 27.51 23.06
C ASP A 105 12.05 26.80 21.91
N THR A 106 12.75 27.55 21.08
CA THR A 106 13.50 27.01 19.93
C THR A 106 14.60 26.05 20.37
N ASP A 107 15.19 26.32 21.53
CA ASP A 107 16.26 25.52 22.13
C ASP A 107 15.78 24.13 22.62
N ASP A 108 14.48 23.94 22.83
CA ASP A 108 13.91 22.65 23.27
C ASP A 108 13.87 21.60 22.14
N LEU A 109 14.12 22.02 20.89
CA LEU A 109 14.15 21.14 19.72
C LEU A 109 15.57 20.67 19.37
N ASP A 110 16.62 21.17 20.04
CA ASP A 110 18.00 20.76 19.76
C ASP A 110 18.17 19.24 19.95
N ASP A 111 18.94 18.60 19.06
CA ASP A 111 19.16 17.14 18.97
C ASP A 111 17.91 16.28 18.67
N LEU A 112 16.74 16.87 18.47
CA LEU A 112 15.54 16.10 18.10
C LEU A 112 15.68 15.54 16.67
N THR A 113 15.19 14.32 16.45
CA THR A 113 15.30 13.67 15.14
C THR A 113 13.95 13.24 14.57
N ILE A 114 13.69 13.56 13.30
CA ILE A 114 12.61 12.99 12.49
C ILE A 114 13.20 11.96 11.53
N THR A 115 12.72 10.72 11.58
CA THR A 115 13.07 9.71 10.58
C THR A 115 11.96 9.64 9.54
N VAL A 116 12.23 10.09 8.32
CA VAL A 116 11.32 9.91 7.19
C VAL A 116 11.61 8.55 6.58
N SER A 117 10.63 7.64 6.70
CA SER A 117 10.66 6.32 6.09
C SER A 117 9.55 6.25 5.04
N GLY A 118 9.88 6.56 3.78
CA GLY A 118 8.94 6.54 2.68
C GLY A 118 9.65 6.77 1.36
N THR A 119 9.53 5.83 0.44
CA THR A 119 10.15 5.91 -0.88
C THR A 119 9.50 7.01 -1.68
N SER A 120 10.27 8.06 -2.02
CA SER A 120 9.96 9.02 -3.07
C SER A 120 9.83 8.25 -4.38
N GLY A 121 8.62 7.76 -4.66
CA GLY A 121 8.37 6.83 -5.75
C GLY A 121 6.93 6.36 -5.83
N SER A 122 6.45 6.16 -7.05
CA SER A 122 5.11 5.60 -7.27
C SER A 122 5.18 4.07 -7.27
N SER A 123 4.38 3.44 -6.40
CA SER A 123 4.18 1.99 -6.42
C SER A 123 2.86 1.64 -7.10
N MET A 124 2.90 0.69 -8.03
CA MET A 124 1.74 0.17 -8.73
C MET A 124 1.67 -1.35 -8.57
N ALA A 125 0.49 -1.89 -8.29
CA ALA A 125 0.26 -3.33 -8.28
C ALA A 125 -0.47 -3.75 -9.55
N PHE A 126 0.12 -4.67 -10.30
CA PHE A 126 -0.50 -5.31 -11.45
C PHE A 126 -1.11 -6.64 -11.03
N GLN A 127 -2.39 -6.86 -11.34
CA GLN A 127 -3.03 -8.17 -11.17
C GLN A 127 -2.58 -9.08 -12.32
N ILE A 128 -1.82 -10.13 -12.01
CA ILE A 128 -1.24 -11.06 -12.98
C ILE A 128 -1.72 -12.51 -12.78
N GLY A 129 -2.74 -12.71 -11.96
CA GLY A 129 -3.36 -14.00 -11.71
C GLY A 129 -4.88 -13.90 -11.53
N SER A 130 -5.55 -15.04 -11.45
CA SER A 130 -7.02 -15.11 -11.38
C SER A 130 -7.56 -15.00 -9.95
N LEU A 131 -6.74 -15.24 -8.94
CA LEU A 131 -7.13 -15.24 -7.53
C LEU A 131 -6.80 -13.91 -6.86
N ASN A 132 -7.55 -13.58 -5.81
CA ASN A 132 -7.36 -12.37 -5.01
C ASN A 132 -6.37 -12.60 -3.86
N GLU A 133 -5.22 -13.20 -4.16
CA GLU A 133 -4.15 -13.49 -3.21
C GLU A 133 -2.91 -12.65 -3.55
N GLU A 134 -2.02 -12.48 -2.57
CA GLU A 134 -0.81 -11.65 -2.72
C GLU A 134 0.10 -12.14 -3.84
N ASP A 135 0.27 -13.45 -3.98
CA ASP A 135 1.10 -14.08 -5.02
C ASP A 135 0.56 -13.85 -6.45
N ASN A 136 -0.69 -13.40 -6.60
CA ASN A 136 -1.31 -13.09 -7.90
C ASN A 136 -1.13 -11.62 -8.29
N ARG A 137 -0.39 -10.84 -7.50
CA ARG A 137 -0.11 -9.43 -7.74
C ARG A 137 1.38 -9.21 -7.91
N LEU A 138 1.75 -8.45 -8.94
CA LEU A 138 3.10 -7.94 -9.12
C LEU A 138 3.16 -6.48 -8.68
N SER A 139 3.82 -6.22 -7.56
CA SER A 139 4.14 -4.86 -7.13
C SER A 139 5.35 -4.35 -7.92
N VAL A 140 5.21 -3.16 -8.50
CA VAL A 140 6.25 -2.43 -9.21
C VAL A 140 6.44 -1.10 -8.50
N SER A 141 7.59 -0.92 -7.86
CA SER A 141 8.02 0.37 -7.32
C SER A 141 8.93 1.06 -8.33
N LEU A 142 8.64 2.33 -8.61
CA LEU A 142 9.52 3.21 -9.37
C LEU A 142 9.92 4.35 -8.46
N SER A 143 11.20 4.46 -8.16
CA SER A 143 11.77 5.62 -7.49
C SER A 143 11.73 6.83 -8.42
N ASP A 144 11.67 8.02 -7.83
CA ASP A 144 11.78 9.26 -8.58
C ASP A 144 13.18 9.40 -9.21
N ALA A 145 13.24 10.03 -10.37
CA ALA A 145 14.44 10.25 -11.18
C ALA A 145 14.64 11.74 -11.51
N GLN A 146 13.99 12.64 -10.79
CA GLN A 146 14.20 14.07 -10.91
C GLN A 146 15.59 14.49 -10.44
N ALA A 147 16.15 15.52 -11.08
CA ALA A 147 17.47 16.06 -10.73
C ALA A 147 17.55 16.53 -9.26
N SER A 148 16.44 17.00 -8.69
CA SER A 148 16.33 17.41 -7.30
C SER A 148 16.55 16.26 -6.31
N VAL A 149 16.13 15.04 -6.66
CA VAL A 149 16.27 13.85 -5.81
C VAL A 149 17.73 13.43 -5.69
N PHE A 150 18.52 13.72 -6.73
CA PHE A 150 19.96 13.46 -6.76
C PHE A 150 20.80 14.68 -6.33
N SER A 151 20.15 15.71 -5.77
CA SER A 151 20.81 16.96 -5.34
C SER A 151 21.58 17.69 -6.45
N LEU A 152 21.20 17.47 -7.73
CA LEU A 152 21.79 18.21 -8.85
C LEU A 152 21.22 19.63 -8.89
N THR A 153 22.03 20.60 -8.46
CA THR A 153 21.68 22.04 -8.47
C THR A 153 22.45 22.80 -9.55
N ALA A 154 21.94 23.98 -9.93
CA ALA A 154 22.55 24.81 -10.97
C ALA A 154 23.93 25.38 -10.58
N ASP A 155 24.21 25.46 -9.28
CA ASP A 155 25.41 26.10 -8.74
C ASP A 155 26.58 25.13 -8.58
N MET A 156 26.43 23.82 -8.84
CA MET A 156 27.48 22.81 -8.63
C MET A 156 28.76 22.98 -9.47
N LEU A 157 28.81 23.97 -10.38
CA LEU A 157 29.94 24.22 -11.29
C LEU A 157 30.61 25.59 -11.07
N ASP A 158 30.29 26.27 -9.98
CA ASP A 158 30.77 27.60 -9.63
C ASP A 158 32.23 27.61 -9.13
N THR A 159 32.69 26.55 -8.47
CA THR A 159 34.08 26.38 -8.01
C THR A 159 34.72 25.11 -8.53
N GLN A 160 36.05 25.06 -8.50
CA GLN A 160 36.80 23.86 -8.92
C GLN A 160 36.56 22.67 -7.98
N GLU A 161 36.32 22.92 -6.70
CA GLU A 161 36.01 21.89 -5.70
C GLU A 161 34.61 21.33 -5.93
N ASN A 162 33.59 22.20 -6.01
CA ASN A 162 32.22 21.80 -6.31
C ASN A 162 32.10 21.05 -7.64
N ALA A 163 32.86 21.45 -8.66
CA ALA A 163 32.86 20.74 -9.94
C ALA A 163 33.47 19.32 -9.87
N GLN A 164 34.35 19.05 -8.91
CA GLN A 164 34.85 17.69 -8.65
C GLN A 164 33.80 16.86 -7.91
N ASP A 165 33.18 17.42 -6.87
CA ASP A 165 32.11 16.74 -6.11
C ASP A 165 30.86 16.48 -6.97
N ALA A 166 30.59 17.36 -7.94
CA ALA A 166 29.54 17.18 -8.92
C ALA A 166 29.76 15.96 -9.83
N LEU A 167 31.01 15.60 -10.13
CA LEU A 167 31.29 14.39 -10.92
C LEU A 167 30.91 13.14 -10.14
N ASP A 168 31.28 13.08 -8.86
CA ASP A 168 30.93 11.95 -7.98
C ASP A 168 29.41 11.84 -7.82
N THR A 169 28.73 12.98 -7.59
CA THR A 169 27.25 13.03 -7.48
C THR A 169 26.56 12.56 -8.77
N ILE A 170 27.09 12.93 -9.94
CA ILE A 170 26.55 12.49 -11.23
C ILE A 170 26.79 11.00 -11.45
N ASP A 171 27.96 10.48 -11.10
CA ASP A 171 28.28 9.06 -11.24
C ASP A 171 27.37 8.20 -10.35
N ASP A 172 27.09 8.63 -9.12
CA ASP A 172 26.14 8.00 -8.21
C ASP A 172 24.71 8.03 -8.78
N ALA A 173 24.26 9.20 -9.27
CA ALA A 173 22.95 9.32 -9.90
C ALA A 173 22.79 8.41 -11.14
N ILE A 174 23.85 8.25 -11.95
CA ILE A 174 23.86 7.34 -13.10
C ILE A 174 23.80 5.88 -12.64
N SER A 175 24.50 5.54 -11.57
CA SER A 175 24.49 4.21 -10.98
C SER A 175 23.08 3.82 -10.54
N ASP A 176 22.42 4.71 -9.78
CA ASP A 176 21.06 4.50 -9.28
C ASP A 176 20.05 4.38 -10.43
N LEU A 177 20.13 5.26 -11.43
CA LEU A 177 19.27 5.17 -12.60
C LEU A 177 19.49 3.85 -13.37
N THR A 178 20.73 3.36 -13.43
CA THR A 178 21.04 2.08 -14.08
C THR A 178 20.45 0.91 -13.30
N GLU A 179 20.50 0.94 -11.97
CA GLU A 179 19.84 -0.05 -11.12
C GLU A 179 18.32 -0.02 -11.31
N GLN A 180 17.70 1.15 -11.29
CA GLN A 180 16.27 1.32 -11.55
C GLN A 180 15.88 0.76 -12.91
N ARG A 181 16.65 1.02 -13.97
CA ARG A 181 16.42 0.44 -15.31
C ARG A 181 16.58 -1.07 -15.32
N GLY A 182 17.52 -1.61 -14.55
CA GLY A 182 17.67 -3.05 -14.33
C GLY A 182 16.43 -3.67 -13.70
N ASN A 183 15.90 -3.03 -12.65
CA ASN A 183 14.67 -3.45 -11.97
C ASN A 183 13.45 -3.39 -12.89
N ILE A 184 13.30 -2.32 -13.68
CA ILE A 184 12.25 -2.23 -14.72
C ILE A 184 12.37 -3.39 -15.72
N GLY A 185 13.59 -3.72 -16.14
CA GLY A 185 13.86 -4.87 -17.00
C GLY A 185 13.40 -6.20 -16.38
N ALA A 186 13.70 -6.41 -15.10
CA ALA A 186 13.26 -7.58 -14.36
C ALA A 186 11.73 -7.66 -14.23
N TYR A 187 11.06 -6.53 -13.93
CA TYR A 187 9.60 -6.46 -13.89
C TYR A 187 8.97 -6.76 -15.25
N MET A 188 9.50 -6.22 -16.35
CA MET A 188 9.04 -6.53 -17.71
C MET A 188 9.16 -8.02 -18.02
N ASN A 189 10.28 -8.65 -17.67
CA ASN A 189 10.47 -10.08 -17.88
C ASN A 189 9.46 -10.92 -17.07
N ARG A 190 9.18 -10.53 -15.83
CA ARG A 190 8.15 -11.18 -15.01
C ARG A 190 6.75 -11.01 -15.60
N LEU A 191 6.41 -9.82 -16.09
CA LEU A 191 5.13 -9.55 -16.75
C LEU A 191 4.96 -10.36 -18.03
N GLU A 192 6.02 -10.47 -18.85
CA GLU A 192 6.00 -11.28 -20.08
C GLU A 192 5.80 -12.76 -19.77
N ASN A 193 6.52 -13.30 -18.78
CA ASN A 193 6.33 -14.68 -18.32
C ASN A 193 4.93 -14.93 -17.75
N ALA A 194 4.41 -13.98 -16.95
CA ALA A 194 3.07 -14.08 -16.42
C ALA A 194 2.02 -14.06 -17.54
N SER A 195 2.18 -13.17 -18.54
CA SER A 195 1.31 -13.11 -19.72
C SER A 195 1.31 -14.43 -20.49
N ALA A 196 2.47 -14.98 -20.81
CA ALA A 196 2.58 -16.25 -21.53
C ALA A 196 1.95 -17.43 -20.76
N ASN A 197 2.10 -17.43 -19.43
CA ASN A 197 1.46 -18.42 -18.57
C ASN A 197 -0.07 -18.26 -18.58
N LEU A 198 -0.57 -17.04 -18.43
CA LEU A 198 -2.00 -16.74 -18.48
C LEU A 198 -2.63 -17.13 -19.82
N GLU A 199 -1.95 -16.88 -20.95
CA GLU A 199 -2.39 -17.34 -22.27
C GLU A 199 -2.53 -18.87 -22.33
N THR A 200 -1.55 -19.59 -21.78
CA THR A 200 -1.59 -21.06 -21.68
C THR A 200 -2.74 -21.54 -20.79
N ILE A 201 -2.99 -20.87 -19.67
CA ILE A 201 -4.13 -21.17 -18.78
C ILE A 201 -5.45 -20.92 -19.52
N ILE A 202 -5.58 -19.81 -20.24
CA ILE A 202 -6.78 -19.48 -21.04
C ILE A 202 -7.04 -20.57 -22.07
N GLU A 203 -6.02 -21.01 -22.81
CA GLU A 203 -6.15 -22.10 -23.79
C GLU A 203 -6.62 -23.41 -23.13
N ASN A 204 -6.02 -23.78 -21.99
CA ASN A 204 -6.40 -24.98 -21.25
C ASN A 204 -7.84 -24.91 -20.71
N VAL A 205 -8.25 -23.77 -20.16
CA VAL A 205 -9.60 -23.57 -19.63
C VAL A 205 -10.62 -23.57 -20.77
N GLN A 206 -10.32 -22.92 -21.89
CA GLN A 206 -11.19 -22.94 -23.07
C GLN A 206 -11.33 -24.34 -23.67
N SER A 207 -10.24 -25.13 -23.69
CA SER A 207 -10.27 -26.53 -24.13
C SER A 207 -11.13 -27.39 -23.20
N ALA A 208 -10.97 -27.24 -21.88
CA ALA A 208 -11.78 -27.93 -20.88
C ALA A 208 -13.26 -27.55 -20.99
N GLU A 209 -13.57 -26.26 -21.18
CA GLU A 209 -14.93 -25.77 -21.41
C GLU A 209 -15.53 -26.38 -22.68
N SER A 210 -14.78 -26.42 -23.79
CA SER A 210 -15.22 -27.05 -25.04
C SER A 210 -15.58 -28.52 -24.84
N VAL A 211 -14.73 -29.27 -24.14
CA VAL A 211 -15.00 -30.71 -23.86
C VAL A 211 -16.26 -30.88 -23.03
N ILE A 212 -16.43 -30.09 -21.96
CA ILE A 212 -17.62 -30.17 -21.11
C ILE A 212 -18.88 -29.84 -21.93
N ARG A 213 -18.86 -28.73 -22.65
CA ARG A 213 -20.00 -28.28 -23.46
C ARG A 213 -20.34 -29.26 -24.58
N ASP A 214 -19.35 -29.83 -25.24
CA ASP A 214 -19.55 -30.81 -26.32
C ASP A 214 -20.07 -32.15 -25.78
N VAL A 215 -19.60 -32.60 -24.61
CA VAL A 215 -20.13 -33.81 -23.95
C VAL A 215 -21.58 -33.62 -23.52
N ASP A 216 -21.91 -32.48 -22.91
CA ASP A 216 -23.28 -32.19 -22.46
C ASP A 216 -24.22 -32.04 -23.66
N MET A 217 -23.80 -31.38 -24.74
CA MET A 217 -24.56 -31.33 -25.99
C MET A 217 -24.75 -32.71 -26.62
N ALA A 218 -23.73 -33.57 -26.64
CA ALA A 218 -23.85 -34.91 -27.19
C ALA A 218 -24.82 -35.79 -26.36
N ALA A 219 -24.79 -35.67 -25.04
CA ALA A 219 -25.72 -36.37 -24.15
C ALA A 219 -27.17 -35.90 -24.36
N GLU A 220 -27.40 -34.58 -24.38
CA GLU A 220 -28.72 -33.99 -24.62
C GLU A 220 -29.26 -34.34 -26.01
N MET A 221 -28.41 -34.33 -27.05
CA MET A 221 -28.82 -34.74 -28.40
C MET A 221 -29.18 -36.23 -28.48
N THR A 222 -28.50 -37.08 -27.71
CA THR A 222 -28.82 -38.51 -27.63
C THR A 222 -30.15 -38.73 -26.90
N GLU A 223 -30.37 -38.02 -25.80
CA GLU A 223 -31.62 -38.08 -25.05
C GLU A 223 -32.79 -37.50 -25.86
N PHE A 224 -32.60 -36.36 -26.51
CA PHE A 224 -33.55 -35.77 -27.44
C PHE A 224 -33.92 -36.75 -28.57
N THR A 225 -32.92 -37.39 -29.19
CA THR A 225 -33.14 -38.39 -30.24
C THR A 225 -33.89 -39.62 -29.70
N LYS A 226 -33.52 -40.13 -28.53
CA LYS A 226 -34.21 -41.25 -27.87
C LYS A 226 -35.67 -40.91 -27.58
N ASN A 227 -35.93 -39.72 -27.04
CA ASN A 227 -37.28 -39.24 -26.76
C ASN A 227 -38.08 -39.06 -28.04
N GLN A 228 -37.47 -38.57 -29.12
CA GLN A 228 -38.11 -38.45 -30.42
C GLN A 228 -38.46 -39.81 -31.03
N ILE A 229 -37.56 -40.80 -30.92
CA ILE A 229 -37.84 -42.19 -31.33
C ILE A 229 -38.94 -42.81 -30.47
N LEU A 230 -38.94 -42.60 -29.16
CA LEU A 230 -39.99 -43.10 -28.26
C LEU A 230 -41.35 -42.47 -28.57
N MET A 231 -41.41 -41.19 -28.90
CA MET A 231 -42.66 -40.54 -29.34
C MET A 231 -43.15 -41.13 -30.66
N GLN A 232 -42.26 -41.37 -31.63
CA GLN A 232 -42.63 -41.97 -32.92
C GLN A 232 -43.01 -43.46 -32.79
N ALA A 233 -42.31 -44.21 -31.93
CA ALA A 233 -42.63 -45.59 -31.61
C ALA A 233 -43.92 -45.68 -30.80
N GLY A 234 -44.15 -44.78 -29.85
CA GLY A 234 -45.38 -44.71 -29.05
C GLY A 234 -46.61 -44.42 -29.90
N THR A 235 -46.52 -43.48 -30.85
CA THR A 235 -47.60 -43.22 -31.81
C THR A 235 -47.84 -44.40 -32.76
N SER A 236 -46.79 -45.05 -33.25
CA SER A 236 -46.90 -46.26 -34.09
C SER A 236 -47.45 -47.47 -33.32
N MET A 237 -47.04 -47.65 -32.07
CA MET A 237 -47.52 -48.71 -31.16
C MET A 237 -48.97 -48.48 -30.75
N LEU A 238 -49.38 -47.23 -30.49
CA LEU A 238 -50.79 -46.88 -30.27
C LEU A 238 -51.63 -47.14 -31.52
N ALA A 239 -51.12 -46.83 -32.72
CA ALA A 239 -51.80 -47.16 -33.97
C ALA A 239 -51.96 -48.68 -34.14
N GLN A 240 -50.92 -49.47 -33.87
CA GLN A 240 -50.94 -50.93 -33.94
C GLN A 240 -51.87 -51.55 -32.87
N ALA A 241 -51.83 -51.03 -31.65
CA ALA A 241 -52.66 -51.49 -30.53
C ALA A 241 -54.14 -51.14 -30.71
N ASN A 242 -54.49 -50.10 -31.47
CA ASN A 242 -55.87 -49.81 -31.85
C ASN A 242 -56.40 -50.73 -32.97
N LEU A 243 -55.52 -51.30 -33.79
CA LEU A 243 -55.90 -52.25 -34.86
C LEU A 243 -56.13 -53.68 -34.32
N ALA A 244 -55.43 -54.08 -33.26
CA ALA A 244 -55.56 -55.43 -32.69
C ALA A 244 -56.97 -55.76 -32.09
N PRO A 245 -57.66 -54.85 -31.37
CA PRO A 245 -59.03 -55.08 -30.92
C PRO A 245 -60.03 -55.13 -32.08
N GLN A 246 -59.81 -54.34 -33.15
CA GLN A 246 -60.69 -54.32 -34.32
C GLN A 246 -60.63 -55.63 -35.11
N SER A 247 -59.45 -56.25 -35.20
CA SER A 247 -59.31 -57.56 -35.86
C SER A 247 -59.93 -58.70 -35.04
N VAL A 248 -59.90 -58.61 -33.71
CA VAL A 248 -60.61 -59.58 -32.84
C VAL A 248 -62.13 -59.41 -32.92
N LEU A 249 -62.63 -58.18 -33.01
CA LEU A 249 -64.07 -57.94 -33.19
C LEU A 249 -64.59 -58.46 -34.54
N SER A 250 -63.76 -58.46 -35.59
CA SER A 250 -64.06 -59.08 -36.88
C SER A 250 -64.15 -60.62 -36.83
N LEU A 251 -63.65 -61.27 -35.77
CA LEU A 251 -63.72 -62.73 -35.58
C LEU A 251 -64.87 -63.15 -34.64
N LEU A 252 -65.54 -62.19 -34.01
CA LEU A 252 -66.69 -62.39 -33.11
C LEU A 252 -68.02 -61.88 -33.69
N GLY A 253 -67.97 -61.19 -34.84
CA GLY A 253 -69.13 -60.72 -35.59
C GLY A 253 -69.51 -61.64 -36.74
#